data_AF-A0A1I0N009-F1
#
_entry.id   AF-A0A1I0N009-F1
#
_cell.length_a   1.000
_cell.length_b   1.000
_cell.length_c   1.000
_cell.angle_alpha   90.00
_cell.angle_beta   90.00
_cell.angle_gamma   90.00
#
_symmetry.space_group_name_H-M   'P 1'
#
loop_
_entity.id
_entity.type
_entity.pdbx_description
1 polymer ?
#
loop_
_entity_poly.entity_id
_entity_poly.type
_entity_poly.pdbx_seq_one_letter_code
_entity_poly.pdbx_strand_id
1 'polypeptide(L)'
;MTIRITIACPEGMMSEANQFALCVGNSPADAQTFGSATWEDGTGERYALASLLAGAQFPQVAGAPLLAPAYAPDADIAEAGIAQAALRIWSPMSQGSFPEIGPDRLVAVIGLEAGLAIPLLGLSPVPIED
;
A
#
# COMPACT_ATOMS: atom_id res chain seq x y z
N MET A 1 1.71 -11.60 16.61
CA MET A 1 2.96 -11.53 15.82
C MET A 1 2.80 -10.42 14.79
N THR A 2 3.83 -9.60 14.60
CA THR A 2 3.84 -8.54 13.59
C THR A 2 4.70 -8.93 12.39
N ILE A 3 4.41 -8.34 11.24
CA ILE A 3 5.13 -8.53 9.98
C ILE A 3 5.46 -7.16 9.37
N ARG A 4 6.59 -7.07 8.66
CA ARG A 4 6.94 -5.88 7.87
C ARG A 4 6.19 -5.91 6.54
N ILE A 5 5.63 -4.77 6.16
CA ILE A 5 5.00 -4.57 4.86
C ILE A 5 5.52 -3.28 4.26
N THR A 6 5.90 -3.33 2.98
CA THR A 6 6.15 -2.15 2.16
C THR A 6 5.13 -2.11 1.03
N ILE A 7 4.37 -1.02 0.93
CA ILE A 7 3.30 -0.86 -0.04
C ILE A 7 3.66 0.28 -0.98
N ALA A 8 3.66 0.01 -2.28
CA ALA A 8 3.69 1.02 -3.33
C ALA A 8 2.28 1.37 -3.76
N CYS A 9 1.97 2.66 -3.75
CA CYS A 9 0.71 3.23 -4.21
C CYS A 9 1.00 4.24 -5.33
N PRO A 10 0.43 4.07 -6.52
CA PRO A 10 0.49 5.09 -7.57
C PRO A 10 -0.08 6.42 -7.07
N GLU A 11 0.46 7.54 -7.55
CA GLU A 11 0.01 8.89 -7.17
C GLU A 11 -1.49 9.07 -7.41
N GLY A 12 -2.00 8.56 -8.54
CA GLY A 12 -3.41 8.62 -8.91
C GLY A 12 -4.36 7.80 -8.04
N MET A 13 -3.87 6.92 -7.17
CA MET A 13 -4.69 6.06 -6.29
C MET A 13 -4.56 6.40 -4.79
N MET A 14 -3.83 7.45 -4.44
CA MET A 14 -3.51 7.75 -3.04
C MET A 14 -4.76 8.04 -2.19
N SER A 15 -5.84 8.57 -2.78
CA SER A 15 -7.07 8.88 -2.02
C SER A 15 -7.78 7.60 -1.60
N GLU A 16 -8.01 6.71 -2.56
CA GLU A 16 -8.59 5.37 -2.40
C GLU A 16 -7.73 4.53 -1.44
N ALA A 17 -6.41 4.57 -1.63
CA ALA A 17 -5.47 3.84 -0.79
C ALA A 17 -5.47 4.31 0.66
N ASN A 18 -5.66 5.61 0.91
CA ASN A 18 -5.80 6.15 2.25
C ASN A 18 -7.13 5.78 2.89
N GLN A 19 -8.24 5.71 2.12
CA GLN A 19 -9.52 5.19 2.63
C GLN A 19 -9.41 3.69 2.97
N PHE A 20 -8.72 2.92 2.13
CA PHE A 20 -8.41 1.52 2.43
C PHE A 20 -7.57 1.38 3.70
N ALA A 21 -6.48 2.14 3.83
CA ALA A 21 -5.64 2.14 5.02
C ALA A 21 -6.42 2.53 6.28
N LEU A 22 -7.32 3.50 6.17
CA LEU A 22 -8.22 3.88 7.27
C LEU A 22 -9.14 2.72 7.68
N CYS A 23 -9.66 1.94 6.74
CA CYS A 23 -10.54 0.80 7.01
C CYS A 23 -9.82 -0.40 7.62
N VAL A 24 -8.60 -0.70 7.18
CA VAL A 24 -7.82 -1.88 7.65
C VAL A 24 -6.82 -1.54 8.77
N GLY A 25 -6.69 -0.25 9.08
CA GLY A 25 -5.79 0.31 10.07
C GLY A 25 -6.30 0.15 11.50
N ASN A 26 -5.76 0.99 12.38
CA ASN A 26 -6.07 0.97 13.82
C ASN A 26 -6.45 2.35 14.37
N SER A 27 -6.33 3.41 13.57
CA SER A 27 -6.54 4.78 14.04
C SER A 27 -6.95 5.74 12.92
N PRO A 28 -7.50 6.92 13.25
CA PRO A 28 -7.76 7.98 12.27
C PRO A 28 -6.51 8.45 11.51
N ALA A 29 -5.31 8.27 12.07
CA ALA A 29 -4.06 8.66 11.42
C ALA A 29 -3.75 7.82 10.18
N ASP A 30 -4.35 6.64 10.05
CA ASP A 30 -4.14 5.76 8.89
C ASP A 30 -4.71 6.35 7.59
N ALA A 31 -5.59 7.37 7.67
CA ALA A 31 -6.00 8.17 6.51
C ALA A 31 -4.86 8.99 5.87
N GLN A 32 -3.67 9.03 6.48
CA GLN A 32 -2.49 9.72 5.97
C GLN A 32 -1.32 8.76 5.67
N THR A 33 -1.61 7.48 5.49
CA THR A 33 -0.61 6.44 5.21
C THR A 33 0.22 6.77 3.97
N PHE A 34 -0.43 7.26 2.91
CA PHE A 34 0.20 7.67 1.67
C PHE A 34 0.15 9.20 1.57
N GLY A 35 1.19 9.85 2.10
CA GLY A 35 1.25 11.32 2.20
C GLY A 35 1.85 12.04 0.99
N SER A 36 2.81 11.42 0.29
CA SER A 36 3.50 12.06 -0.84
C SER A 36 4.07 11.02 -1.81
N ALA A 37 3.92 11.26 -3.12
CA ALA A 37 4.48 10.43 -4.18
C ALA A 37 5.93 10.84 -4.52
N THR A 38 6.87 10.47 -3.64
CA THR A 38 8.29 10.83 -3.73
C THR A 38 9.17 9.76 -4.36
N TRP A 39 8.56 8.76 -4.98
CA TRP A 39 9.24 7.67 -5.69
C TRP A 39 8.76 7.60 -7.13
N GLU A 40 9.63 7.15 -8.03
CA GLU A 40 9.35 7.04 -9.46
C GLU A 40 9.82 5.69 -9.99
N ASP A 41 9.08 5.11 -10.93
CA ASP A 41 9.53 3.93 -11.68
C ASP A 41 10.35 4.30 -12.93
N GLY A 42 10.82 3.30 -13.67
CA GLY A 42 11.60 3.53 -14.89
C GLY A 42 10.84 4.20 -16.05
N THR A 43 9.54 4.41 -15.92
CA THR A 43 8.67 5.05 -16.93
C THR A 43 8.31 6.49 -16.60
N GLY A 44 8.62 6.96 -15.38
CA GLY A 44 8.25 8.30 -14.92
C GLY A 44 6.99 8.36 -14.06
N GLU A 45 6.34 7.21 -13.79
CA GLU A 45 5.14 7.16 -12.96
C GLU A 45 5.52 7.34 -11.49
N ARG A 46 4.74 8.13 -10.75
CA ARG A 46 5.02 8.49 -9.36
C ARG A 46 4.29 7.60 -8.38
N TYR A 47 4.96 7.28 -7.28
CA TYR A 47 4.45 6.40 -6.24
C TYR A 47 4.70 6.97 -4.85
N ALA A 48 3.68 6.87 -4.00
CA ALA A 48 3.84 6.96 -2.57
C ALA A 48 4.24 5.58 -2.02
N LEU A 49 5.17 5.57 -1.07
CA LEU A 49 5.57 4.35 -0.36
C LEU A 49 5.19 4.45 1.11
N ALA A 50 4.57 3.39 1.62
CA ALA A 50 4.36 3.18 3.04
C ALA A 50 5.10 1.92 3.49
N SER A 51 5.95 2.05 4.51
CA SER A 51 6.61 0.89 5.14
C SER A 51 6.27 0.84 6.62
N LEU A 52 5.56 -0.21 7.03
CA LEU A 52 4.93 -0.30 8.35
C LEU A 52 4.98 -1.71 8.93
N LEU A 53 4.70 -1.79 10.23
CA LEU A 53 4.45 -3.06 10.92
C LEU A 53 2.95 -3.31 10.94
N ALA A 54 2.54 -4.47 10.42
CA ALA A 54 1.15 -4.91 10.47
C ALA A 54 1.02 -6.19 11.31
N GLY A 55 -0.20 -6.54 11.69
CA GLY A 55 -0.49 -7.86 12.24
C GLY A 55 -0.24 -8.95 11.20
N ALA A 56 0.17 -10.15 11.64
CA ALA A 56 0.39 -11.30 10.75
C ALA A 56 -0.86 -11.68 9.91
N GLN A 57 -2.04 -11.28 10.37
CA GLN A 57 -3.33 -11.45 9.70
C GLN A 57 -3.62 -10.44 8.59
N PHE A 58 -2.69 -9.50 8.31
CA PHE A 58 -2.91 -8.45 7.31
C PHE A 58 -3.37 -9.00 5.94
N PRO A 59 -2.77 -10.05 5.34
CA PRO A 59 -3.23 -10.54 4.04
C PRO A 59 -4.69 -10.97 4.03
N GLN A 60 -5.16 -11.55 5.14
CA GLN A 60 -6.55 -11.98 5.29
C GLN A 60 -7.48 -10.78 5.47
N VAL A 61 -7.10 -9.82 6.32
CA VAL A 61 -7.88 -8.59 6.57
C VAL A 61 -7.97 -7.74 5.30
N ALA A 62 -6.85 -7.58 4.58
CA ALA A 62 -6.75 -6.78 3.37
C ALA A 62 -7.63 -7.30 2.23
N GLY A 63 -7.96 -8.60 2.21
CA GLY A 63 -8.86 -9.20 1.22
C GLY A 63 -10.28 -9.45 1.73
N ALA A 64 -10.59 -9.15 3.00
CA ALA A 64 -11.91 -9.35 3.57
C ALA A 64 -12.86 -8.19 3.20
N PRO A 65 -14.18 -8.39 3.21
CA PRO A 65 -15.14 -7.31 3.01
C PRO A 65 -14.87 -6.14 3.96
N LEU A 66 -14.78 -4.93 3.40
CA LEU A 66 -14.48 -3.72 4.16
C LEU A 66 -15.70 -3.23 4.94
N LEU A 67 -15.43 -2.69 6.13
CA LEU A 67 -16.43 -2.08 7.01
C LEU A 67 -15.84 -0.78 7.56
N ALA A 68 -16.70 0.22 7.78
CA ALA A 68 -16.30 1.45 8.45
C ALA A 68 -15.90 1.13 9.91
N PRO A 69 -14.69 1.49 10.35
CA PRO A 69 -14.27 1.24 11.72
C PRO A 69 -14.93 2.23 12.68
N ALA A 70 -15.03 1.86 13.97
CA ALA A 70 -15.68 2.69 14.99
C ALA A 70 -15.01 4.08 15.16
N TYR A 71 -13.71 4.19 14.87
CA TYR A 71 -12.96 5.45 14.95
C TYR A 71 -13.10 6.32 13.68
N ALA A 72 -13.67 5.78 12.59
CA ALA A 72 -13.93 6.50 11.35
C ALA A 72 -15.25 5.98 10.73
N PRO A 73 -16.40 6.30 11.35
CA PRO A 73 -17.71 5.85 10.87
C PRO A 73 -18.05 6.40 9.47
N ASP A 74 -17.41 7.50 9.07
CA ASP A 74 -17.59 8.18 7.78
C ASP A 74 -16.55 7.74 6.72
N ALA A 75 -15.82 6.64 6.96
CA ALA A 75 -14.87 6.11 5.98
C ALA A 75 -15.57 5.77 4.66
N ASP A 76 -14.97 6.16 3.54
CA ASP A 76 -15.54 5.89 2.22
C ASP A 76 -15.22 4.46 1.80
N ILE A 77 -16.19 3.57 2.01
CA ILE A 77 -16.07 2.14 1.71
C ILE A 77 -16.02 1.88 0.20
N ALA A 78 -16.60 2.76 -0.63
CA ALA A 78 -16.57 2.59 -2.07
C ALA A 78 -15.15 2.84 -2.59
N GLU A 79 -14.55 3.97 -2.19
CA GLU A 79 -13.17 4.33 -2.54
C GLU A 79 -12.16 3.31 -1.96
N ALA A 80 -12.35 2.90 -0.70
CA ALA A 80 -11.54 1.85 -0.09
C ALA A 80 -11.64 0.51 -0.86
N GLY A 81 -12.82 0.20 -1.40
CA GLY A 81 -13.06 -0.97 -2.23
C GLY A 81 -12.32 -0.95 -3.57
N ILE A 82 -12.15 0.23 -4.17
CA ILE A 82 -11.35 0.41 -5.39
C ILE A 82 -9.88 0.05 -5.11
N ALA A 83 -9.30 0.60 -4.04
CA ALA A 83 -7.93 0.27 -3.65
C ALA A 83 -7.77 -1.21 -3.25
N GLN A 84 -8.73 -1.80 -2.54
CA GLN A 84 -8.72 -3.22 -2.22
C GLN A 84 -8.70 -4.11 -3.48
N ALA A 85 -9.50 -3.77 -4.50
CA ALA A 85 -9.53 -4.52 -5.75
C ALA A 85 -8.23 -4.40 -6.56
N ALA A 86 -7.55 -3.25 -6.45
CA ALA A 86 -6.26 -2.98 -7.07
C ALA A 86 -5.06 -3.61 -6.32
N LEU A 87 -5.24 -3.97 -5.04
CA LEU A 87 -4.16 -4.49 -4.20
C LEU A 87 -3.65 -5.85 -4.69
N ARG A 88 -2.33 -5.96 -4.81
CA ARG A 88 -1.58 -7.19 -5.07
C ARG A 88 -0.61 -7.43 -3.92
N ILE A 89 -0.81 -8.53 -3.21
CA ILE A 89 0.04 -8.91 -2.08
C ILE A 89 1.03 -9.97 -2.53
N TRP A 90 2.30 -9.75 -2.26
CA TRP A 90 3.37 -10.69 -2.58
C TRP A 90 4.33 -10.87 -1.40
N SER A 91 4.89 -12.06 -1.27
CA SER A 91 5.94 -12.37 -0.30
C SER A 91 7.00 -13.29 -0.94
N PRO A 92 8.27 -13.23 -0.52
CA PRO A 92 9.30 -14.18 -0.97
C PRO A 92 8.97 -15.64 -0.68
N MET A 93 8.09 -15.89 0.29
CA MET A 93 7.63 -17.23 0.66
C MET A 93 6.46 -17.72 -0.22
N SER A 94 5.87 -16.85 -1.03
CA SER A 94 4.76 -17.19 -1.92
C SER A 94 5.28 -17.88 -3.19
N GLN A 95 4.56 -18.88 -3.70
CA GLN A 95 4.93 -19.62 -4.92
C GLN A 95 4.70 -18.84 -6.24
N GLY A 96 4.42 -17.54 -6.17
CA GLY A 96 4.06 -16.70 -7.33
C GLY A 96 5.17 -15.77 -7.77
N SER A 97 5.13 -15.36 -9.04
CA SER A 97 5.98 -14.28 -9.56
C SER A 97 5.66 -12.96 -8.87
N PHE A 98 6.66 -12.09 -8.78
CA PHE A 98 6.45 -10.72 -8.31
C PHE A 98 5.44 -10.01 -9.23
N PRO A 99 4.44 -9.30 -8.67
CA PRO A 99 3.44 -8.60 -9.47
C PRO A 99 4.05 -7.39 -10.18
N GLU A 100 3.61 -7.14 -11.40
CA GLU A 100 3.93 -5.92 -12.13
C GLU A 100 3.29 -4.70 -11.46
N ILE A 101 4.08 -3.66 -11.24
CA ILE A 101 3.62 -2.33 -10.79
C ILE A 101 3.00 -1.55 -11.96
N GLY A 102 2.08 -0.65 -11.66
CA GLY A 102 1.44 0.20 -12.67
C GLY A 102 0.45 1.18 -12.03
N PRO A 103 -0.08 2.13 -12.82
CA PRO A 103 -0.89 3.24 -12.31
C PRO A 103 -2.24 2.81 -11.72
N ASP A 104 -2.67 1.56 -11.98
CA ASP A 104 -3.93 0.97 -11.54
C ASP A 104 -3.77 -0.09 -10.45
N ARG A 105 -2.57 -0.21 -9.83
CA ARG A 105 -2.24 -1.30 -8.90
C ARG A 105 -1.49 -0.82 -7.69
N LEU A 106 -1.97 -1.23 -6.52
CA LEU A 106 -1.19 -1.18 -5.28
C LEU A 106 -0.40 -2.49 -5.15
N VAL A 107 0.87 -2.41 -4.79
CA VAL A 107 1.69 -3.61 -4.56
C VAL A 107 2.21 -3.61 -3.13
N ALA A 108 1.80 -4.61 -2.35
CA ALA A 108 2.25 -4.84 -0.98
C ALA A 108 3.25 -6.00 -0.92
N VAL A 109 4.50 -5.69 -0.56
CA VAL A 109 5.57 -6.66 -0.34
C VAL A 109 5.66 -6.98 1.15
N ILE A 110 5.47 -8.25 1.49
CA ILE A 110 5.43 -8.73 2.88
C ILE A 110 6.66 -9.55 3.24
N GLY A 111 7.21 -9.28 4.42
CA GLY A 111 8.29 -10.07 5.01
C GLY A 111 9.69 -9.67 4.57
N LEU A 112 9.81 -8.58 3.81
CA LEU A 112 11.08 -7.94 3.49
C LEU A 112 11.17 -6.58 4.18
N GLU A 113 12.38 -6.22 4.60
CA GLU A 113 12.71 -4.85 4.99
C GLU A 113 12.67 -3.92 3.77
N ALA A 114 12.34 -2.64 3.99
CA ALA A 114 12.11 -1.68 2.91
C ALA A 114 13.28 -1.57 1.92
N GLY A 115 14.52 -1.61 2.40
CA GLY A 115 15.71 -1.55 1.53
C GLY A 115 15.86 -2.72 0.54
N LEU A 116 15.16 -3.84 0.77
CA LEU A 116 15.07 -4.96 -0.17
C LEU A 116 13.77 -4.94 -0.97
N ALA A 117 12.66 -4.46 -0.38
CA ALA A 117 11.37 -4.38 -1.06
C ALA A 117 11.33 -3.31 -2.16
N ILE A 118 11.92 -2.14 -1.92
CA ILE A 118 11.87 -1.00 -2.84
C ILE A 118 12.58 -1.29 -4.17
N PRO A 119 13.81 -1.87 -4.19
CA PRO A 119 14.43 -2.26 -5.46
C PRO A 119 13.64 -3.32 -6.23
N LEU A 120 12.93 -4.23 -5.55
CA LEU A 120 12.05 -5.21 -6.23
C LEU A 120 10.86 -4.54 -6.92
N LEU A 121 10.38 -3.44 -6.36
CA LEU A 121 9.34 -2.61 -6.96
C LEU A 121 9.86 -1.78 -8.15
N GLY A 122 11.17 -1.75 -8.40
CA GLY A 122 11.76 -0.95 -9.48
C GLY A 122 11.69 0.56 -9.25
N LEU A 123 11.52 0.97 -7.99
CA LEU A 123 11.33 2.38 -7.61
C LEU A 123 12.64 3.04 -7.19
N SER A 124 12.79 4.30 -7.57
CA SER A 124 13.87 5.18 -7.17
C SER A 124 13.30 6.47 -6.56
N PRO A 125 14.00 7.13 -5.63
CA PRO A 125 13.53 8.40 -5.08
C PRO A 125 13.50 9.47 -6.18
N VAL A 126 12.43 10.27 -6.21
CA VAL A 126 12.34 11.47 -7.05
C VAL A 126 13.41 12.46 -6.56
N PRO A 127 14.22 13.05 -7.45
CA PRO A 127 15.18 14.07 -7.06
C PRO A 127 14.48 15.23 -6.34
N ILE A 128 15.01 15.62 -5.18
CA ILE A 128 14.58 16.85 -4.51
C ILE A 128 15.27 17.99 -5.27
N GLU A 129 14.51 18.83 -5.95
CA GLU A 129 15.03 20.07 -6.51
C GLU A 129 15.34 21.04 -5.35
N ASP A 130 16.60 21.49 -5.25
CA ASP A 130 17.10 22.46 -4.28
C ASP A 130 16.57 23.90 -4.53
#